data_AF-A0A5A7P8Q7-F1
#
_entry.id   AF-A0A5A7P8Q7-F1
#
_cell.length_a   1.000
_cell.length_b   1.000
_cell.length_c   1.000
_cell.angle_alpha   90.00
_cell.angle_beta   90.00
_cell.angle_gamma   90.00
#
_symmetry.space_group_name_H-M   'P 1'
#
loop_
_entity.id
_entity.type
_entity.pdbx_description
1 polymer ?
#
loop_
_entity_poly.entity_id
_entity_poly.type
_entity_poly.pdbx_seq_one_letter_code
_entity_poly.pdbx_strand_id
1 'polypeptide(L)'
;MSIKFFDNSFNNIHQRIGLAFYIIMWLQALLGIFRPRRGSKHRSIWFLFHWLVGIAVSMLGIINIYTGLQAYKRRTSKDIRIWNIIFTAEVSLIFFLYLLQEKWQYIWKQGTILENKPC
;
A
#
# COMPACT_ATOMS: atom_id res chain seq x y z
N MET A 1 13.02 29.60 -4.49
CA MET A 1 12.22 28.90 -5.53
C MET A 1 10.77 29.37 -5.38
N SER A 2 10.13 29.88 -6.44
CA SER A 2 8.84 30.58 -6.38
C SER A 2 7.64 29.61 -6.44
N ILE A 3 6.55 29.95 -5.75
CA ILE A 3 5.26 29.23 -5.77
C ILE A 3 4.76 29.02 -7.21
N LYS A 4 5.02 29.95 -8.14
CA LYS A 4 4.64 29.83 -9.56
C LYS A 4 5.31 28.65 -10.29
N PHE A 5 6.54 28.30 -9.92
CA PHE A 5 7.22 27.13 -10.49
C PHE A 5 6.70 25.82 -9.90
N PHE A 6 6.20 25.87 -8.67
CA PHE A 6 5.54 24.76 -8.00
C PHE A 6 4.19 24.45 -8.68
N ASP A 7 3.38 25.46 -8.97
CA ASP A 7 2.10 25.28 -9.69
C ASP A 7 2.30 24.63 -11.06
N ASN A 8 3.36 25.04 -11.77
CA ASN A 8 3.62 24.53 -13.12
C ASN A 8 4.16 23.09 -13.15
N SER A 9 4.70 22.59 -12.04
CA SER A 9 5.27 21.24 -11.95
C SER A 9 4.23 20.16 -11.60
N PHE A 10 3.01 20.52 -11.20
CA PHE A 10 1.92 19.59 -10.83
C PHE A 10 0.73 19.60 -11.81
N ASN A 11 0.97 19.92 -13.07
CA ASN A 11 -0.08 19.95 -14.10
C ASN A 11 -0.58 18.56 -14.54
N ASN A 12 0.04 17.47 -14.07
CA ASN A 12 -0.41 16.10 -14.35
C ASN A 12 -0.98 15.42 -13.09
N ILE A 13 -2.07 14.66 -13.28
CA ILE A 13 -2.68 13.82 -12.24
C ILE A 13 -1.68 12.90 -11.53
N HIS A 14 -0.74 12.30 -12.25
CA HIS A 14 0.32 11.47 -11.67
C HIS A 14 1.17 12.23 -10.65
N GLN A 15 1.55 13.47 -10.96
CA GLN A 15 2.39 14.27 -10.06
C GLN A 15 1.63 14.67 -8.80
N ARG A 16 0.34 15.04 -8.94
CA ARG A 16 -0.53 15.41 -7.81
C ARG A 16 -0.79 14.22 -6.88
N ILE A 17 -1.15 13.08 -7.46
CA ILE A 17 -1.35 11.83 -6.71
C ILE A 17 -0.04 11.39 -6.06
N GLY A 18 1.07 11.46 -6.80
CA GLY A 18 2.40 11.09 -6.30
C GLY A 18 2.85 11.92 -5.10
N LEU A 19 2.61 13.25 -5.12
CA LEU A 19 2.91 14.11 -3.97
C LEU A 19 2.06 13.75 -2.75
N ALA A 20 0.75 13.59 -2.93
CA ALA A 20 -0.16 13.21 -1.85
C ALA A 20 0.24 11.85 -1.25
N PHE A 21 0.47 10.85 -2.12
CA PHE A 21 0.97 9.53 -1.74
C PHE A 21 2.27 9.63 -0.94
N TYR A 22 3.27 10.38 -1.42
CA TYR A 22 4.57 10.49 -0.76
C TYR A 22 4.46 11.09 0.64
N ILE A 23 3.67 12.17 0.81
CA ILE A 23 3.45 12.80 2.11
C ILE A 23 2.75 11.84 3.07
N ILE A 24 1.66 11.20 2.63
CA ILE A 24 0.88 10.30 3.49
C ILE A 24 1.69 9.04 3.84
N MET A 25 2.52 8.52 2.93
CA MET A 25 3.41 7.39 3.19
C MET A 25 4.40 7.69 4.32
N TRP A 26 5.06 8.85 4.29
CA TRP A 26 5.97 9.26 5.37
C TRP A 26 5.23 9.54 6.69
N LEU A 27 4.07 10.18 6.63
CA LEU A 27 3.24 10.40 7.81
C LEU A 27 2.81 9.07 8.44
N GLN A 28 2.41 8.11 7.61
CA GLN A 28 2.05 6.75 8.03
C GLN A 28 3.23 6.06 8.73
N ALA A 29 4.44 6.13 8.17
CA ALA A 29 5.64 5.57 8.79
C ALA A 29 5.94 6.22 10.16
N LEU A 30 5.86 7.55 10.26
CA LEU A 30 6.04 8.29 11.51
C LEU A 30 4.99 7.91 12.56
N LEU A 31 3.71 7.87 12.19
CA LEU A 31 2.63 7.44 13.08
C LEU A 31 2.78 5.97 13.51
N GLY A 32 3.39 5.14 12.66
CA GLY A 32 3.86 3.79 12.94
C GLY A 32 4.81 3.72 14.14
N ILE A 33 5.79 4.62 14.18
CA ILE A 33 6.80 4.71 15.25
C ILE A 33 6.17 5.14 16.58
N PHE A 34 5.23 6.08 16.55
CA PHE A 34 4.52 6.57 17.74
C PHE A 34 3.36 5.66 18.21
N ARG A 35 3.46 4.35 17.96
CA ARG A 35 2.43 3.37 18.33
C ARG A 35 2.13 3.39 19.84
N PRO A 36 0.85 3.53 20.25
CA PRO A 36 0.48 3.54 21.66
C PRO A 36 0.76 2.23 22.42
N ARG A 37 1.05 2.35 23.73
CA ARG A 37 1.28 1.22 24.65
C ARG A 37 0.08 0.26 24.70
N ARG A 38 0.37 -1.02 24.95
CA ARG A 38 -0.64 -2.11 25.08
C ARG A 38 -1.63 -1.77 26.20
N GLY A 39 -2.91 -2.15 26.03
CA GLY A 39 -3.96 -1.95 27.04
C GLY A 39 -4.69 -0.60 27.02
N SER A 40 -4.22 0.39 26.24
CA SER A 40 -4.92 1.68 26.12
C SER A 40 -6.05 1.64 25.08
N LYS A 41 -7.18 2.31 25.36
CA LYS A 41 -8.26 2.53 24.36
C LYS A 41 -7.74 3.23 23.10
N HIS A 42 -6.75 4.11 23.26
CA HIS A 42 -6.11 4.85 22.17
C HIS A 42 -5.38 3.94 21.18
N ARG A 43 -4.85 2.78 21.62
CA ARG A 43 -4.19 1.82 20.74
C ARG A 43 -5.16 1.20 19.72
N SER A 44 -6.41 0.94 20.11
CA SER A 44 -7.42 0.38 19.21
C SER A 44 -7.83 1.39 18.15
N ILE A 45 -8.03 2.65 18.56
CA ILE A 45 -8.33 3.76 17.64
C ILE A 45 -7.17 3.98 16.68
N TRP A 46 -5.94 4.10 17.20
CA TRP A 46 -4.73 4.21 16.40
C TRP A 46 -4.60 3.05 15.41
N PHE A 47 -4.87 1.82 15.84
CA PHE A 47 -4.79 0.65 14.98
C PHE A 47 -5.78 0.74 13.81
N LEU A 48 -7.04 1.08 14.09
CA LEU A 48 -8.06 1.22 13.04
C LEU A 48 -7.68 2.32 12.03
N PHE A 49 -7.30 3.50 12.50
CA PHE A 49 -6.89 4.60 11.63
C PHE A 49 -5.64 4.26 10.82
N HIS A 50 -4.59 3.78 11.48
CA HIS A 50 -3.35 3.41 10.82
C HIS A 50 -3.59 2.29 9.80
N TRP A 51 -4.44 1.31 10.10
CA TRP A 51 -4.79 0.24 9.17
C TRP A 51 -5.56 0.76 7.94
N LEU A 52 -6.61 1.57 8.14
CA LEU A 52 -7.39 2.14 7.03
C LEU A 52 -6.55 3.06 6.15
N VAL A 53 -5.75 3.93 6.75
CA VAL A 53 -4.81 4.80 6.01
C VAL A 53 -3.78 3.96 5.26
N GLY A 54 -3.34 2.83 5.82
CA GLY A 54 -2.42 1.91 5.17
C GLY A 54 -3.00 1.35 3.87
N ILE A 55 -4.25 0.88 3.91
CA ILE A 55 -4.96 0.40 2.71
C ILE A 55 -5.06 1.52 1.67
N ALA A 56 -5.45 2.74 2.09
CA ALA A 56 -5.58 3.88 1.19
C ALA A 56 -4.24 4.25 0.53
N VAL A 57 -3.14 4.28 1.29
CA VAL A 57 -1.79 4.57 0.77
C VAL A 57 -1.34 3.50 -0.23
N SER A 58 -1.58 2.21 0.06
CA SER A 58 -1.27 1.13 -0.88
C SER A 58 -2.06 1.25 -2.18
N MET A 59 -3.36 1.55 -2.11
CA MET A 59 -4.19 1.79 -3.30
C MET A 59 -3.71 3.01 -4.10
N LEU A 60 -3.41 4.12 -3.42
CA LEU A 60 -2.85 5.32 -4.05
C LEU A 60 -1.52 5.04 -4.75
N GLY A 61 -0.65 4.21 -4.17
CA GLY A 61 0.60 3.79 -4.78
C GLY A 61 0.38 3.04 -6.10
N ILE A 62 -0.55 2.08 -6.11
CA ILE A 62 -0.93 1.31 -7.33
C ILE A 62 -1.47 2.26 -8.42
N ILE A 63 -2.40 3.14 -8.06
CA ILE A 63 -2.98 4.13 -8.99
C ILE A 63 -1.87 5.07 -9.52
N ASN A 64 -0.95 5.49 -8.66
CA ASN A 64 0.14 6.38 -9.03
C ASN A 64 1.08 5.74 -10.06
N ILE A 65 1.36 4.44 -9.94
CA ILE A 65 2.20 3.71 -10.91
C ILE A 65 1.50 3.59 -12.26
N TYR A 66 0.21 3.20 -12.30
CA TYR A 66 -0.52 3.13 -13.57
C TYR A 66 -0.67 4.48 -14.27
N THR A 67 -0.98 5.53 -13.51
CA THR A 67 -1.03 6.90 -14.06
C THR A 67 0.34 7.38 -14.54
N GLY A 68 1.41 7.00 -13.84
CA GLY A 68 2.80 7.26 -14.24
C GLY A 68 3.19 6.54 -15.54
N LEU A 69 2.82 5.26 -15.69
CA LEU A 69 3.04 4.51 -16.93
C LEU A 69 2.26 5.11 -18.11
N GLN A 70 1.02 5.54 -17.90
CA GLN A 70 0.26 6.25 -18.95
C GLN A 70 0.92 7.58 -19.33
N ALA A 71 1.40 8.35 -18.35
CA ALA A 71 2.14 9.59 -18.60
C ALA A 71 3.45 9.32 -19.36
N TYR A 72 4.17 8.26 -19.01
CA TYR A 72 5.37 7.81 -19.71
C TYR A 72 5.10 7.45 -21.16
N LYS A 73 4.05 6.66 -21.44
CA LYS A 73 3.60 6.33 -22.80
C LYS A 73 3.33 7.59 -23.61
N ARG A 74 2.58 8.54 -23.04
CA ARG A 74 2.24 9.79 -23.73
C ARG A 74 3.48 10.63 -24.05
N ARG A 75 4.48 10.65 -23.17
CA ARG A 75 5.70 11.46 -23.34
C ARG A 75 6.73 10.84 -24.27
N THR A 76 6.84 9.53 -24.27
CA THR A 76 7.91 8.81 -25.00
C THR A 76 7.42 8.05 -26.22
N SER A 77 6.09 7.94 -26.40
CA SER A 77 5.44 7.10 -27.41
C SER A 77 5.83 5.62 -27.35
N LYS A 78 6.49 5.18 -26.28
CA LYS A 78 6.89 3.78 -26.06
C LYS A 78 5.71 2.95 -25.57
N ASP A 79 5.68 1.68 -25.96
CA ASP A 79 4.71 0.74 -25.40
C ASP A 79 5.03 0.47 -23.91
N ILE A 80 3.97 0.41 -23.11
CA ILE A 80 4.00 0.14 -21.66
C ILE A 80 3.38 -1.21 -21.33
N ARG A 81 2.91 -1.97 -22.33
CA ARG A 81 2.21 -3.23 -22.13
C ARG A 81 2.97 -4.21 -21.24
N ILE A 82 4.28 -4.35 -21.48
CA ILE A 82 5.16 -5.23 -20.68
C ILE A 82 5.18 -4.77 -19.22
N TRP A 83 5.38 -3.48 -18.97
CA TRP A 83 5.40 -2.92 -17.61
C TRP A 83 4.07 -3.07 -16.88
N ASN A 84 2.95 -2.86 -17.59
CA ASN A 84 1.62 -3.08 -17.03
C ASN A 84 1.42 -4.55 -16.64
N ILE A 85 1.81 -5.50 -17.49
CA ILE A 85 1.68 -6.93 -17.23
C ILE A 85 2.52 -7.31 -16.01
N ILE A 86 3.80 -6.90 -15.97
CA ILE A 86 4.71 -7.20 -14.86
C ILE A 86 4.14 -6.66 -13.55
N PHE A 87 3.74 -5.40 -13.51
CA PHE A 87 3.23 -4.77 -12.30
C PHE A 87 1.89 -5.38 -11.85
N THR A 88 1.00 -5.70 -12.80
CA THR A 88 -0.26 -6.39 -12.48
C THR A 88 0.01 -7.76 -11.88
N ALA A 89 0.90 -8.54 -12.49
CA ALA A 89 1.27 -9.87 -12.01
C ALA A 89 1.90 -9.81 -10.61
N GLU A 90 2.75 -8.82 -10.35
CA GLU A 90 3.33 -8.57 -9.02
C GLU A 90 2.24 -8.28 -7.97
N VAL A 91 1.33 -7.34 -8.24
CA VAL A 91 0.24 -7.01 -7.31
C VAL A 91 -0.67 -8.21 -7.07
N SER A 92 -1.02 -8.96 -8.13
CA SER A 92 -1.82 -10.18 -8.01
C SER A 92 -1.12 -11.26 -7.20
N LEU A 93 0.19 -11.43 -7.38
CA LEU A 93 0.99 -12.38 -6.61
C LEU A 93 1.03 -11.99 -5.13
N ILE A 94 1.28 -10.73 -4.82
CA ILE A 94 1.28 -10.23 -3.43
C ILE A 94 -0.07 -10.44 -2.78
N PHE A 95 -1.17 -10.11 -3.47
CA PHE A 95 -2.52 -10.33 -2.98
C PHE A 95 -2.81 -11.82 -2.73
N PHE A 96 -2.41 -12.69 -3.66
CA PHE A 96 -2.54 -14.13 -3.50
C PHE A 96 -1.76 -14.66 -2.29
N LEU A 97 -0.49 -14.26 -2.13
CA LEU A 97 0.34 -14.63 -0.98
C LEU A 97 -0.24 -14.12 0.34
N TYR A 98 -0.79 -12.90 0.35
CA TYR A 98 -1.46 -12.34 1.51
C TYR A 98 -2.67 -13.17 1.96
N LEU A 99 -3.52 -13.60 1.03
CA LEU A 99 -4.65 -14.49 1.33
C LEU A 99 -4.18 -15.88 1.82
N LEU A 100 -3.09 -16.39 1.25
CA LEU A 100 -2.51 -17.67 1.64
C LEU A 100 -1.96 -17.63 3.07
N GLN A 101 -1.34 -16.51 3.48
CA GLN A 101 -0.81 -16.32 4.82
C GLN A 101 -1.89 -16.48 5.90
N GLU A 102 -3.10 -15.96 5.67
CA GLU A 102 -4.22 -16.09 6.61
C GLU A 102 -4.66 -17.56 6.78
N LYS A 103 -4.79 -18.29 5.67
CA LYS A 103 -5.16 -19.72 5.68
C LYS A 103 -4.08 -20.60 6.30
N TRP A 104 -2.81 -20.29 6.06
CA TRP A 104 -1.69 -21.04 6.63
C TRP A 104 -1.70 -21.00 8.16
N GLN A 105 -1.92 -19.82 8.75
CA GLN A 105 -2.03 -19.65 10.21
C GLN A 105 -3.19 -20.46 10.79
N TYR A 106 -4.31 -20.55 10.08
CA TYR A 106 -5.46 -21.35 10.50
C TYR A 106 -5.18 -22.85 10.48
N ILE A 107 -4.60 -23.37 9.40
CA ILE A 107 -4.25 -24.79 9.24
C ILE A 107 -3.27 -25.21 10.34
N TRP A 108 -2.26 -24.39 10.60
CA TRP A 108 -1.26 -24.69 11.63
C TRP A 108 -1.86 -24.72 13.05
N LYS A 109 -2.79 -23.80 13.37
CA LYS A 109 -3.53 -23.83 14.64
C LYS A 109 -4.42 -25.06 14.78
N GLN A 110 -5.04 -25.54 13.70
CA GLN A 110 -5.84 -26.77 13.76
C GLN A 110 -4.97 -28.02 13.99
N GLY A 111 -3.81 -28.10 13.31
CA GLY A 111 -2.88 -29.22 13.50
C GLY A 111 -2.39 -29.35 14.94
N THR A 112 -2.00 -28.23 15.56
CA THR A 112 -1.53 -28.21 16.96
C THR A 112 -2.63 -28.51 17.98
N ILE A 113 -3.90 -28.16 17.71
CA ILE A 113 -5.03 -28.53 18.58
C ILE A 113 -5.34 -30.03 18.49
N LEU A 114 -5.24 -30.63 17.30
CA LEU A 114 -5.45 -32.07 17.11
C LEU A 114 -4.37 -32.91 17.80
N GLU A 115 -3.13 -32.45 17.77
CA GLU A 115 -1.99 -33.10 18.44
C GLU A 115 -2.08 -33.03 19.98
N ASN A 116 -2.63 -31.94 20.54
CA ASN A 116 -2.73 -31.72 21.98
C ASN A 116 -4.05 -32.22 22.62
N LYS A 117 -4.94 -32.90 21.89
CA LYS A 117 -6.14 -33.51 22.49
C LYS A 117 -5.75 -34.83 23.19
N PRO A 118 -5.86 -34.94 24.53
CA PRO A 118 -5.72 -36.23 25.18
C PRO A 118 -6.87 -37.15 24.77
N CYS A 119 -6.54 -38.41 24.45
CA CYS A 119 -7.48 -39.47 24.12
C CYS A 119 -8.49 -39.73 25.24
#